data_AF-A0A2D5LIM4-F1
#
_entry.id   AF-A0A2D5LIM4-F1
#
_cell.length_a   1.000
_cell.length_b   1.000
_cell.length_c   1.000
_cell.angle_alpha   90.00
_cell.angle_beta   90.00
_cell.angle_gamma   90.00
#
_symmetry.space_group_name_H-M   'P 1'
#
loop_
_entity.id
_entity.type
_entity.pdbx_description
1 polymer ?
#
loop_
_entity_poly.entity_id
_entity_poly.type
_entity_poly.pdbx_seq_one_letter_code
_entity_poly.pdbx_strand_id
1 'polypeptide(L)'
;MKRVLQFFLLLICCFQLSPSLADDKPVVSVGSHTLTESDFKPTEEELASLQEDPMGAERRELQNFTKIVEFVEHHFVRDYAANNNLTAAPEFVASFKKAFGSESLNGEKLDELAEFAALQFAVDAHLYKTHGGRVVFDHSHPMLPIEAYFNAYKAYSEKQQLVFFDKEIANTWWLGFVRPNAVEIPAGDVDFSVPWWHKLG
;
A
#
# COMPACT_ATOMS: atom_id res chain seq x y z
N MET A 1 16.29 -2.78 -72.12
CA MET A 1 15.34 -3.13 -71.04
C MET A 1 16.12 -3.22 -69.72
N LYS A 2 15.69 -2.46 -68.70
CA LYS A 2 15.98 -2.53 -67.23
C LYS A 2 17.47 -2.60 -66.81
N ARG A 3 18.16 -1.50 -66.46
CA ARG A 3 18.17 -0.72 -65.18
C ARG A 3 18.13 -1.57 -63.91
N VAL A 4 19.24 -1.62 -63.16
CA VAL A 4 19.23 -1.57 -61.68
C VAL A 4 20.47 -0.79 -61.21
N LEU A 5 20.21 0.39 -60.66
CA LEU A 5 21.12 1.33 -60.05
C LEU A 5 20.99 1.12 -58.54
N GLN A 6 22.03 0.60 -57.86
CA GLN A 6 22.02 0.48 -56.40
C GLN A 6 22.40 1.83 -55.79
N PHE A 7 21.39 2.51 -55.23
CA PHE A 7 21.58 3.65 -54.33
C PHE A 7 22.00 3.16 -52.95
N PHE A 8 23.16 3.61 -52.48
CA PHE A 8 23.53 3.57 -51.06
C PHE A 8 22.70 4.63 -50.32
N LEU A 9 21.78 4.20 -49.46
CA LEU A 9 21.09 5.07 -48.52
C LEU A 9 21.93 5.13 -47.23
N LEU A 10 22.56 6.28 -46.99
CA LEU A 10 23.25 6.58 -45.74
C LEU A 10 22.17 6.97 -44.71
N LEU A 11 21.81 6.03 -43.83
CA LEU A 11 20.88 6.27 -42.74
C LEU A 11 21.64 6.96 -41.60
N ILE A 12 21.51 8.28 -41.52
CA ILE A 12 21.99 9.08 -40.39
C ILE A 12 21.05 8.77 -39.21
N CYS A 13 21.47 7.89 -38.31
CA CYS A 13 20.85 7.74 -37.00
C CYS A 13 21.11 9.01 -36.20
N CYS A 14 20.16 9.95 -36.23
CA CYS A 14 20.05 11.00 -35.23
C CYS A 14 19.78 10.33 -33.87
N PHE A 15 20.84 10.05 -33.10
CA PHE A 15 20.72 9.86 -31.66
C PHE A 15 20.21 11.18 -31.08
N GLN A 16 18.90 11.27 -30.90
CA GLN A 16 18.34 12.28 -30.01
C GLN A 16 18.75 11.88 -28.60
N LEU A 17 19.76 12.56 -28.06
CA LEU A 17 20.01 12.62 -26.63
C LEU A 17 18.78 13.25 -25.99
N SER A 18 17.81 12.40 -25.61
CA SER A 18 16.82 12.78 -24.63
C SER A 18 17.59 13.20 -23.36
N PRO A 19 17.29 14.37 -22.77
CA PRO A 19 17.86 14.73 -21.48
C PRO A 19 17.52 13.60 -20.50
N SER A 20 18.53 13.07 -19.81
CA SER A 20 18.32 12.10 -18.74
C SER A 20 17.36 12.75 -17.73
N LEU A 21 16.15 12.21 -17.62
CA LEU A 21 15.40 12.31 -16.38
C LEU A 21 16.39 11.90 -15.28
N ALA A 22 16.63 12.79 -14.32
CA ALA A 22 17.37 12.40 -13.13
C ALA A 22 16.74 11.10 -12.59
N ASP A 23 17.56 10.08 -12.33
CA ASP A 23 17.13 8.76 -11.83
C ASP A 23 16.36 8.95 -10.52
N ASP A 24 15.03 9.03 -10.60
CA ASP A 24 14.16 8.99 -9.44
C ASP A 24 14.15 7.56 -8.92
N LYS A 25 14.87 7.34 -7.81
CA LYS A 25 15.17 5.99 -7.35
C LYS A 25 13.93 5.34 -6.75
N PRO A 26 13.66 4.07 -7.07
CA PRO A 26 12.56 3.34 -6.47
C PRO A 26 12.86 3.06 -4.99
N VAL A 27 11.85 3.18 -4.15
CA VAL A 27 11.90 2.88 -2.71
C VAL A 27 11.20 1.55 -2.43
N VAL A 28 9.98 1.39 -2.91
CA VAL A 28 9.21 0.14 -2.83
C VAL A 28 8.30 -0.02 -4.03
N SER A 29 8.15 -1.26 -4.52
CA SER A 29 7.17 -1.60 -5.56
C SER A 29 6.19 -2.65 -5.07
N VAL A 30 4.92 -2.48 -5.44
CA VAL A 30 3.84 -3.46 -5.27
C VAL A 30 3.13 -3.69 -6.61
N GLY A 31 3.26 -4.90 -7.16
CA GLY A 31 2.77 -5.21 -8.50
C GLY A 31 3.42 -4.29 -9.54
N SER A 32 2.60 -3.54 -10.28
CA SER A 32 3.05 -2.55 -11.27
C SER A 32 3.27 -1.14 -10.71
N HIS A 33 3.00 -0.91 -9.42
CA HIS A 33 3.10 0.41 -8.79
C HIS A 33 4.45 0.55 -8.08
N THR A 34 5.04 1.74 -8.12
CA THR A 34 6.32 2.02 -7.48
C THR A 34 6.26 3.39 -6.80
N LEU A 35 6.68 3.42 -5.53
CA LEU A 35 6.92 4.63 -4.75
C LEU A 35 8.40 4.98 -4.89
N THR A 36 8.72 6.25 -5.13
CA THR A 36 10.09 6.71 -5.44
C THR A 36 10.57 7.77 -4.47
N GLU A 37 11.86 8.13 -4.53
CA GLU A 37 12.45 9.17 -3.67
C GLU A 37 11.74 10.54 -3.84
N SER A 38 11.27 10.87 -5.04
CA SER A 38 10.57 12.13 -5.29
C SER A 38 9.24 12.25 -4.55
N ASP A 39 8.57 11.12 -4.25
CA ASP A 39 7.34 11.10 -3.47
C ASP A 39 7.56 11.60 -2.03
N PHE A 40 8.79 11.56 -1.53
CA PHE A 40 9.10 12.00 -0.17
C PHE A 40 9.58 13.44 -0.12
N LYS A 41 9.54 14.23 -1.18
CA LYS A 41 10.00 15.62 -1.13
C LYS A 41 9.03 16.49 -0.32
N PRO A 42 9.49 17.21 0.73
CA PRO A 42 8.61 18.08 1.49
C PRO A 42 8.23 19.32 0.70
N THR A 43 7.07 19.88 1.03
CA THR A 43 6.73 21.26 0.73
C THR A 43 7.63 22.23 1.50
N GLU A 44 7.69 23.49 1.08
CA GLU A 44 8.46 24.52 1.79
C GLU A 44 7.92 24.75 3.21
N GLU A 45 6.60 24.69 3.38
CA GLU A 45 5.94 24.82 4.69
C GLU A 45 6.30 23.68 5.64
N GLU A 46 6.24 22.44 5.15
CA GLU A 46 6.66 21.27 5.94
C GLU A 46 8.14 21.34 6.29
N LEU A 47 9.01 21.77 5.35
CA LEU A 47 10.42 21.91 5.62
C LEU A 47 10.70 22.94 6.73
N ALA A 48 10.02 24.08 6.70
CA ALA A 48 10.15 25.10 7.75
C ALA A 48 9.70 24.56 9.11
N SER A 49 8.55 23.88 9.17
CA SER A 49 8.01 23.27 10.39
C SER A 49 8.96 22.21 10.98
N LEU A 50 9.57 21.37 10.14
CA LEU A 50 10.52 20.35 10.58
C LEU A 50 11.84 20.95 11.10
N GLN A 51 12.27 22.11 10.60
CA GLN A 51 13.49 22.78 11.07
C GLN A 51 13.31 23.43 12.44
N GLU A 52 12.09 23.87 12.77
CA GLU A 52 11.78 24.47 14.07
C GLU A 52 11.51 23.44 15.17
N ASP A 53 11.14 22.21 14.80
CA ASP A 53 10.88 21.10 15.72
C ASP A 53 12.20 20.41 16.15
N PRO A 54 12.53 20.37 17.45
CA PRO A 54 13.67 19.60 17.95
C PRO A 54 13.64 18.10 17.59
N MET A 55 12.45 17.55 17.30
CA MET A 55 12.25 16.18 16.84
C MET A 55 11.90 16.08 15.35
N GLY A 56 12.20 17.14 14.58
CA GLY A 56 11.79 17.22 13.18
C GLY A 56 12.38 16.12 12.30
N ALA A 57 13.62 15.70 12.54
CA ALA A 57 14.24 14.61 11.78
C ALA A 57 13.50 13.28 12.01
N GLU A 58 13.24 12.94 13.26
CA GLU A 58 12.56 11.70 13.67
C GLU A 58 11.09 11.71 13.24
N ARG A 59 10.41 12.86 13.37
CA ARG A 59 9.05 13.06 12.84
C ARG A 59 9.04 12.82 11.34
N ARG A 60 10.06 13.29 10.62
CA ARG A 60 10.17 13.09 9.18
C ARG A 60 10.40 11.63 8.82
N GLU A 61 11.30 10.95 9.50
CA GLU A 61 11.52 9.52 9.29
C GLU A 61 10.23 8.72 9.52
N LEU A 62 9.48 9.03 10.58
CA LEU A 62 8.19 8.41 10.85
C LEU A 62 7.17 8.69 9.74
N GLN A 63 7.05 9.95 9.28
CA GLN A 63 6.15 10.30 8.18
C GLN A 63 6.50 9.56 6.88
N ASN A 64 7.78 9.49 6.54
CA ASN A 64 8.24 8.77 5.36
C ASN A 64 7.92 7.27 5.49
N PHE A 65 8.15 6.66 6.66
CA PHE A 65 7.82 5.26 6.87
C PHE A 65 6.31 5.00 6.83
N THR A 66 5.49 5.87 7.42
CA THR A 66 4.02 5.78 7.31
C THR A 66 3.57 5.83 5.85
N LYS A 67 4.14 6.71 5.03
CA LYS A 67 3.84 6.77 3.59
C LYS A 67 4.19 5.48 2.85
N ILE A 68 5.29 4.83 3.21
CA ILE A 68 5.66 3.50 2.69
C ILE A 68 4.63 2.45 3.09
N VAL A 69 4.20 2.44 4.36
CA VAL A 69 3.19 1.49 4.86
C VAL A 69 1.87 1.65 4.14
N GLU A 70 1.35 2.88 4.05
CA GLU A 70 0.10 3.19 3.35
C GLU A 70 0.17 2.78 1.87
N PHE A 71 1.29 3.08 1.20
CA PHE A 71 1.51 2.67 -0.18
C PHE A 71 1.46 1.15 -0.34
N VAL A 72 2.21 0.41 0.49
CA VAL A 72 2.26 -1.06 0.40
C VAL A 72 0.90 -1.67 0.69
N GLU A 73 0.23 -1.22 1.75
CA GLU A 73 -1.09 -1.70 2.15
C GLU A 73 -2.13 -1.46 1.05
N HIS A 74 -2.23 -0.23 0.54
CA HIS A 74 -3.24 0.14 -0.44
C HIS A 74 -3.10 -0.64 -1.74
N HIS A 75 -1.88 -0.70 -2.28
CA HIS A 75 -1.63 -1.41 -3.53
C HIS A 75 -1.71 -2.93 -3.35
N PHE A 76 -1.28 -3.47 -2.21
CA PHE A 76 -1.41 -4.90 -1.93
C PHE A 76 -2.88 -5.31 -1.81
N VAL A 77 -3.69 -4.59 -1.03
CA VAL A 77 -5.12 -4.92 -0.84
C VAL A 77 -5.83 -4.94 -2.19
N ARG A 78 -5.59 -3.94 -3.05
CA ARG A 78 -6.21 -3.86 -4.38
C ARG A 78 -5.75 -4.97 -5.31
N ASP A 79 -4.45 -5.23 -5.39
CA ASP A 79 -3.90 -6.28 -6.23
C ASP A 79 -4.34 -7.68 -5.77
N TYR A 80 -4.29 -7.94 -4.47
CA TYR A 80 -4.75 -9.19 -3.88
C TYR A 80 -6.25 -9.41 -4.12
N ALA A 81 -7.07 -8.38 -3.92
CA ALA A 81 -8.49 -8.45 -4.18
C ALA A 81 -8.79 -8.77 -5.65
N ALA A 82 -8.13 -8.07 -6.58
CA ALA A 82 -8.28 -8.32 -8.02
C ALA A 82 -7.90 -9.77 -8.39
N ASN A 83 -6.78 -10.27 -7.86
CA ASN A 83 -6.30 -11.63 -8.12
C ASN A 83 -7.20 -12.73 -7.53
N ASN A 84 -8.00 -12.40 -6.51
CA ASN A 84 -8.89 -13.34 -5.82
C ASN A 84 -10.38 -13.06 -6.07
N ASN A 85 -10.72 -12.17 -7.01
CA ASN A 85 -12.09 -11.77 -7.33
C ASN A 85 -12.88 -11.27 -6.11
N LEU A 86 -12.23 -10.50 -5.23
CA LEU A 86 -12.84 -9.89 -4.05
C LEU A 86 -13.30 -8.48 -4.39
N THR A 87 -14.42 -8.08 -3.80
CA THR A 87 -15.05 -6.77 -4.03
C THR A 87 -15.52 -6.17 -2.72
N ALA A 88 -15.53 -4.84 -2.64
CA ALA A 88 -16.16 -4.12 -1.54
C ALA A 88 -17.67 -4.40 -1.53
N ALA A 89 -18.17 -4.99 -0.44
CA ALA A 89 -19.59 -5.28 -0.29
C ALA A 89 -20.37 -3.97 -0.08
N PRO A 90 -21.39 -3.65 -0.91
CA PRO A 90 -22.11 -2.36 -0.84
C PRO A 90 -22.71 -2.06 0.54
N GLU A 91 -23.17 -3.07 1.26
CA GLU A 91 -23.69 -2.96 2.62
C GLU A 91 -22.63 -2.52 3.63
N PHE A 92 -21.38 -2.96 3.46
CA PHE A 92 -20.28 -2.58 4.34
C PHE A 92 -19.77 -1.19 4.03
N VAL A 93 -19.72 -0.81 2.74
CA VAL A 93 -19.49 0.57 2.30
C VAL A 93 -20.54 1.50 2.93
N ALA A 94 -21.82 1.18 2.79
CA ALA A 94 -22.90 1.98 3.36
C ALA A 94 -22.79 2.12 4.88
N SER A 95 -22.49 1.02 5.59
CA SER A 95 -22.34 1.06 7.05
C SER A 95 -21.13 1.86 7.51
N PHE A 96 -20.02 1.83 6.77
CA PHE A 96 -18.85 2.66 7.05
C PHE A 96 -19.21 4.14 6.92
N LYS A 97 -19.88 4.52 5.82
CA LYS A 97 -20.33 5.90 5.58
C LYS A 97 -21.24 6.39 6.70
N LYS A 98 -22.12 5.52 7.20
CA LYS A 98 -23.00 5.84 8.33
C LYS A 98 -22.24 6.03 9.64
N ALA A 99 -21.25 5.19 9.93
CA ALA A 99 -20.49 5.23 11.17
C ALA A 99 -19.51 6.42 11.25
N PHE A 100 -18.90 6.81 10.14
CA PHE A 100 -17.79 7.77 10.13
C PHE A 100 -18.02 9.04 9.32
N GLY A 101 -19.10 9.09 8.52
CA GLY A 101 -19.44 10.28 7.75
C GLY A 101 -19.68 11.49 8.66
N SER A 102 -19.06 12.62 8.30
CA SER A 102 -19.14 13.86 9.09
C SER A 102 -18.95 15.09 8.21
N GLU A 103 -19.03 16.29 8.80
CA GLU A 103 -18.75 17.55 8.08
C GLU A 103 -17.29 17.63 7.58
N SER A 104 -16.34 16.96 8.24
CA SER A 104 -14.93 16.93 7.86
C SER A 104 -14.54 15.71 7.01
N LEU A 105 -15.40 14.70 6.95
CA LEU A 105 -15.24 13.49 6.15
C LEU A 105 -16.52 13.17 5.39
N ASN A 106 -16.65 13.71 4.17
CA ASN A 106 -17.80 13.53 3.29
C ASN A 106 -17.37 13.54 1.80
N GLY A 107 -18.36 13.41 0.92
CA GLY A 107 -18.16 13.43 -0.53
C GLY A 107 -17.25 12.29 -1.01
N GLU A 108 -16.49 12.56 -2.06
CA GLU A 108 -15.57 11.62 -2.71
C GLU A 108 -14.56 11.01 -1.72
N LYS A 109 -14.01 11.81 -0.80
CA LYS A 109 -13.07 11.32 0.21
C LYS A 109 -13.69 10.25 1.12
N LEU A 110 -14.96 10.43 1.52
CA LEU A 110 -15.66 9.44 2.32
C LEU A 110 -15.98 8.19 1.49
N ASP A 111 -16.34 8.37 0.22
CA ASP A 111 -16.67 7.27 -0.69
C ASP A 111 -15.46 6.36 -0.93
N GLU A 112 -14.31 6.95 -1.29
CA GLU A 112 -13.06 6.21 -1.51
C GLU A 112 -12.60 5.46 -0.25
N LEU A 113 -12.70 6.10 0.91
CA LEU A 113 -12.32 5.48 2.18
C LEU A 113 -13.26 4.33 2.55
N ALA A 114 -14.57 4.52 2.38
CA ALA A 114 -15.56 3.48 2.67
C ALA A 114 -15.42 2.28 1.73
N GLU A 115 -15.17 2.52 0.45
CA GLU A 115 -14.89 1.48 -0.53
C GLU A 115 -13.62 0.71 -0.18
N PHE A 116 -12.53 1.41 0.14
CA PHE A 116 -11.28 0.77 0.51
C PHE A 116 -11.40 -0.04 1.81
N ALA A 117 -12.05 0.51 2.84
CA ALA A 117 -12.25 -0.20 4.11
C ALA A 117 -13.07 -1.49 3.93
N ALA A 118 -14.15 -1.44 3.14
CA ALA A 118 -14.95 -2.62 2.84
C ALA A 118 -14.18 -3.65 1.99
N LEU A 119 -13.34 -3.19 1.06
CA LEU A 119 -12.46 -4.07 0.28
C LEU A 119 -11.40 -4.73 1.17
N GLN A 120 -10.76 -3.96 2.03
CA GLN A 120 -9.77 -4.46 2.98
C GLN A 120 -10.37 -5.53 3.88
N PHE A 121 -11.56 -5.30 4.44
CA PHE A 121 -12.26 -6.31 5.24
C PHE A 121 -12.49 -7.63 4.49
N ALA A 122 -12.85 -7.56 3.21
CA ALA A 122 -12.99 -8.76 2.37
C ALA A 122 -11.64 -9.48 2.16
N VAL A 123 -10.55 -8.71 2.00
CA VAL A 123 -9.18 -9.25 1.93
C VAL A 123 -8.78 -9.90 3.25
N ASP A 124 -9.03 -9.28 4.40
CA ASP A 124 -8.73 -9.81 5.73
C ASP A 124 -9.40 -11.17 5.95
N ALA A 125 -10.71 -11.22 5.67
CA ALA A 125 -11.50 -12.43 5.78
C ALA A 125 -10.94 -13.55 4.88
N HIS A 126 -10.58 -13.21 3.64
CA HIS A 126 -10.03 -14.16 2.69
C HIS A 126 -8.62 -14.64 3.08
N LEU A 127 -7.75 -13.72 3.51
CA LEU A 127 -6.40 -14.02 3.98
C LEU A 127 -6.43 -14.95 5.18
N TYR A 128 -7.23 -14.62 6.20
CA TYR A 128 -7.37 -15.46 7.38
C TYR A 128 -7.93 -16.85 7.03
N LYS A 129 -8.94 -16.92 6.16
CA LYS A 129 -9.46 -18.21 5.67
C LYS A 129 -8.41 -19.04 4.91
N THR A 130 -7.51 -18.38 4.19
CA THR A 130 -6.50 -19.03 3.35
C THR A 130 -5.28 -19.48 4.14
N HIS A 131 -4.80 -18.64 5.06
CA HIS A 131 -3.52 -18.82 5.74
C HIS A 131 -3.66 -19.09 7.24
N GLY A 132 -4.78 -18.74 7.86
CA GLY A 132 -4.97 -18.80 9.31
C GLY A 132 -3.96 -17.94 10.07
N GLY A 133 -3.55 -18.43 11.24
CA GLY A 133 -2.53 -17.79 12.07
C GLY A 133 -3.09 -16.80 13.08
N ARG A 134 -2.19 -16.08 13.76
CA ARG A 134 -2.56 -15.13 14.81
C ARG A 134 -3.36 -13.96 14.27
N VAL A 135 -4.38 -13.57 15.04
CA VAL A 135 -5.13 -12.33 14.88
C VAL A 135 -4.85 -11.46 16.09
N VAL A 136 -4.54 -10.19 15.88
CA VAL A 136 -4.22 -9.25 16.96
C VAL A 136 -5.15 -8.05 16.92
N PHE A 137 -5.38 -7.49 18.10
CA PHE A 137 -6.07 -6.21 18.21
C PHE A 137 -5.13 -5.07 17.83
N ASP A 138 -5.59 -4.23 16.90
CA ASP A 138 -4.95 -2.96 16.54
C ASP A 138 -6.02 -1.84 16.52
N HIS A 139 -5.65 -0.61 16.90
CA HIS A 139 -6.65 0.45 17.14
C HIS A 139 -7.41 0.86 15.86
N SER A 140 -6.73 0.91 14.71
CA SER A 140 -7.37 1.18 13.42
C SER A 140 -7.95 -0.08 12.79
N HIS A 141 -7.44 -1.25 13.18
CA HIS A 141 -7.80 -2.55 12.64
C HIS A 141 -8.03 -3.58 13.77
N PRO A 142 -9.20 -3.53 14.45
CA PRO A 142 -9.46 -4.30 15.68
C PRO A 142 -9.36 -5.82 15.55
N MET A 143 -9.39 -6.38 14.34
CA MET A 143 -9.19 -7.81 14.07
C MET A 143 -8.17 -8.00 12.95
N LEU A 144 -6.93 -7.57 13.16
CA LEU A 144 -5.87 -7.67 12.15
C LEU A 144 -5.36 -9.12 12.04
N PRO A 145 -5.55 -9.85 10.92
CA PRO A 145 -4.99 -11.19 10.73
C PRO A 145 -3.50 -11.10 10.37
N ILE A 146 -2.69 -10.66 11.33
CA ILE A 146 -1.30 -10.23 11.13
C ILE A 146 -0.41 -11.32 10.53
N GLU A 147 -0.60 -12.58 10.93
CA GLU A 147 0.20 -13.68 10.40
C GLU A 147 -0.22 -14.06 8.98
N ALA A 148 -1.52 -13.97 8.65
CA ALA A 148 -2.00 -14.18 7.30
C ALA A 148 -1.45 -13.11 6.34
N TYR A 149 -1.44 -11.85 6.77
CA TYR A 149 -0.79 -10.76 6.03
C TYR A 149 0.70 -11.00 5.83
N PHE A 150 1.43 -11.34 6.90
CA PHE A 150 2.86 -11.66 6.80
C PHE A 150 3.13 -12.73 5.74
N ASN A 151 2.37 -13.84 5.78
CA ASN A 151 2.51 -14.94 4.83
C ASN A 151 2.20 -14.50 3.38
N ALA A 152 1.17 -13.68 3.19
CA ALA A 152 0.82 -13.16 1.87
C ALA A 152 1.87 -12.17 1.33
N TYR A 153 2.38 -11.25 2.15
CA TYR A 153 3.47 -10.36 1.77
C TYR A 153 4.75 -11.13 1.44
N LYS A 154 5.08 -12.17 2.21
CA LYS A 154 6.20 -13.07 1.90
C LYS A 154 6.04 -13.73 0.53
N ALA A 155 4.85 -14.26 0.22
CA ALA A 155 4.56 -14.84 -1.09
C ALA A 155 4.64 -13.80 -2.23
N TYR A 156 4.22 -12.56 -2.00
CA TYR A 156 4.40 -11.46 -2.95
C TYR A 156 5.89 -11.16 -3.19
N SER A 157 6.70 -11.10 -2.13
CA SER A 157 8.14 -10.88 -2.27
C SER A 157 8.86 -12.01 -2.99
N GLU A 158 8.50 -13.27 -2.75
CA GLU A 158 9.05 -14.43 -3.46
C GLU A 158 8.78 -14.38 -4.97
N LYS A 159 7.64 -13.81 -5.36
CA LYS A 159 7.24 -13.60 -6.75
C LYS A 159 7.73 -12.27 -7.34
N GLN A 160 8.55 -11.50 -6.62
CA GLN A 160 8.99 -10.15 -7.01
C GLN A 160 7.83 -9.17 -7.24
N GLN A 161 6.69 -9.40 -6.57
CA GLN A 161 5.52 -8.52 -6.57
C GLN A 161 5.51 -7.54 -5.40
N LEU A 162 6.33 -7.76 -4.37
CA LEU A 162 6.63 -6.81 -3.31
C LEU A 162 8.14 -6.69 -3.18
N VAL A 163 8.69 -5.55 -3.60
CA VAL A 163 10.14 -5.33 -3.66
C VAL A 163 10.49 -4.06 -2.90
N PHE A 164 11.29 -4.18 -1.85
CA PHE A 164 11.93 -3.06 -1.18
C PHE A 164 13.34 -2.91 -1.74
N PHE A 165 13.70 -1.72 -2.19
CA PHE A 165 14.99 -1.46 -2.83
C PHE A 165 16.08 -1.08 -1.83
N ASP A 166 15.68 -0.68 -0.62
CA ASP A 166 16.55 -0.47 0.52
C ASP A 166 16.37 -1.57 1.58
N LYS A 167 17.48 -2.08 2.09
CA LYS A 167 17.50 -3.19 3.05
C LYS A 167 17.01 -2.78 4.44
N GLU A 168 17.29 -1.56 4.88
CA GLU A 168 16.87 -1.06 6.19
C GLU A 168 15.37 -0.82 6.22
N ILE A 169 14.81 -0.27 5.14
CA ILE A 169 13.36 -0.16 4.94
C ILE A 169 12.72 -1.55 4.96
N ALA A 170 13.27 -2.51 4.20
CA ALA A 170 12.77 -3.88 4.19
C ALA A 170 12.78 -4.51 5.60
N ASN A 171 13.87 -4.36 6.34
CA ASN A 171 13.98 -4.89 7.70
C ASN A 171 12.95 -4.27 8.64
N THR A 172 12.79 -2.94 8.59
CA THR A 172 11.80 -2.21 9.41
C THR A 172 10.38 -2.66 9.09
N TRP A 173 10.05 -2.83 7.81
CA TRP A 173 8.78 -3.40 7.36
C TRP A 173 8.50 -4.77 7.99
N TRP A 174 9.43 -5.72 7.88
CA TRP A 174 9.23 -7.07 8.41
C TRP A 174 9.17 -7.12 9.94
N LEU A 175 9.91 -6.24 10.63
CA LEU A 175 9.83 -6.11 12.08
C LEU A 175 8.43 -5.71 12.57
N GLY A 176 7.67 -4.97 11.75
CA GLY A 176 6.28 -4.59 12.01
C GLY A 176 5.34 -5.78 12.27
N PHE A 177 5.67 -6.98 11.79
CA PHE A 177 4.85 -8.19 11.94
C PHE A 177 5.16 -9.02 13.18
N VAL A 178 6.28 -8.76 13.89
CA VAL A 178 6.69 -9.58 15.05
C VAL A 178 5.73 -9.35 16.22
N ARG A 179 5.46 -8.09 16.56
CA ARG A 179 4.51 -7.62 17.59
C ARG A 179 4.40 -8.56 18.82
N PRO A 180 5.49 -8.78 19.58
CA PRO A 180 5.53 -9.80 20.63
C PRO A 180 4.60 -9.50 21.82
N ASN A 181 4.24 -8.23 22.02
CA ASN A 181 3.35 -7.77 23.09
C ASN A 181 1.96 -7.38 22.58
N ALA A 182 1.59 -7.77 21.35
CA ALA A 182 0.24 -7.50 20.86
C ALA A 182 -0.79 -8.32 21.63
N VAL A 183 -1.97 -7.73 21.81
CA VAL A 183 -3.12 -8.44 22.37
C VAL A 183 -3.64 -9.37 21.29
N GLU A 184 -3.41 -10.67 21.45
CA GLU A 184 -3.91 -11.70 20.56
C GLU A 184 -5.39 -11.98 20.81
N ILE A 185 -6.16 -12.10 19.74
CA ILE A 185 -7.58 -12.47 19.78
C ILE A 185 -7.65 -13.99 19.76
N PRO A 186 -8.31 -14.64 20.74
CA PRO A 186 -8.47 -16.09 20.75
C PRO A 186 -9.13 -16.58 19.45
N ALA A 187 -8.65 -17.69 18.88
CA ALA A 187 -9.16 -18.19 17.60
C ALA A 187 -10.68 -18.43 17.56
N GLY A 188 -11.30 -18.75 18.70
CA GLY A 188 -12.75 -18.92 18.82
C GLY A 188 -13.55 -17.61 18.82
N ASP A 189 -12.88 -16.48 19.04
CA ASP A 189 -13.46 -15.13 19.08
C ASP A 189 -13.20 -14.35 17.78
N VAL A 190 -12.43 -14.92 16.85
CA VAL A 190 -12.17 -14.31 15.54
C VAL A 190 -13.40 -14.48 14.65
N ASP A 191 -14.00 -13.36 14.26
CA ASP A 191 -15.20 -13.31 13.43
C ASP A 191 -15.07 -12.28 12.30
N PHE A 192 -14.92 -12.79 11.06
CA PHE A 192 -14.90 -11.99 9.83
C PHE A 192 -16.24 -12.02 9.08
N SER A 193 -17.36 -12.33 9.75
CA SER A 193 -18.69 -12.32 9.10
C SER A 193 -19.20 -10.89 8.84
N VAL A 194 -18.85 -9.94 9.70
CA VAL A 194 -19.32 -8.55 9.65
C VAL A 194 -18.20 -7.63 10.18
N PRO A 195 -17.90 -6.50 9.52
CA PRO A 195 -16.86 -5.60 10.02
C PRO A 195 -17.28 -4.92 11.32
N TRP A 196 -16.31 -4.61 12.18
CA TRP A 196 -16.55 -4.05 13.51
C TRP A 196 -17.36 -2.74 13.49
N TRP A 197 -17.15 -1.90 12.47
CA TRP A 197 -17.88 -0.63 12.31
C TRP A 197 -19.34 -0.81 11.94
N HIS A 198 -19.74 -1.99 11.43
CA HIS A 198 -21.12 -2.22 10.98
C HIS A 198 -22.14 -2.04 12.10
N LYS A 199 -21.72 -2.26 13.36
CA LYS A 199 -22.56 -2.12 14.55
C LYS A 199 -22.55 -0.71 15.14
N LEU A 200 -21.71 0.19 14.63
CA LEU A 200 -21.61 1.58 15.11
C LEU A 200 -22.64 2.51 14.46
N GLY A 201 -23.18 2.10 13.31
CA GLY A 201 -24.09 2.90 12.49
C GLY A 201 -25.56 2.74 12.86
#